data_AF-A0A972PD99-F1
#
_entry.id   AF-A0A972PD99-F1
#
_cell.length_a   1.000
_cell.length_b   1.000
_cell.length_c   1.000
_cell.angle_alpha   90.00
_cell.angle_beta   90.00
_cell.angle_gamma   90.00
#
_symmetry.space_group_name_H-M   'P 1'
#
loop_
_entity.id
_entity.type
_entity.pdbx_description
1 polymer ?
#
loop_
_entity_poly.entity_id
_entity_poly.type
_entity_poly.pdbx_seq_one_letter_code
_entity_poly.pdbx_strand_id
1 'polypeptide(L)'
;MAKKHSEKDSNNNVSHIANLLTSILLCYPEIATINLDPKSRTVKFTFYLSNGVAKAKLKEFHRHLKESLRAYYYLEKREIEVCSLVFQSLDFFTTIEFQRDVQTLSQKEIALIIALIKEEFGSQLVTEEDDGLMIDDLSLHEELIGYMLENAKRSSSNTKLIALRDEGKVFVFNK
;
A
#
# COMPACT_ATOMS: atom_id res chain seq x y z
N MET A 1 12.50 -30.32 -20.16
CA MET A 1 13.14 -28.98 -20.10
C MET A 1 12.14 -27.83 -19.85
N ALA A 2 10.86 -27.95 -20.21
CA ALA A 2 9.85 -26.90 -19.95
C ALA A 2 9.58 -26.58 -18.46
N LYS A 3 9.58 -27.60 -17.58
CA LYS A 3 9.26 -27.42 -16.14
C LYS A 3 10.28 -26.57 -15.37
N LYS A 4 11.54 -26.56 -15.81
CA LYS A 4 12.65 -25.82 -15.16
C LYS A 4 12.71 -24.35 -15.58
N HIS A 5 12.09 -24.00 -16.71
CA HIS A 5 12.00 -22.62 -17.19
C HIS A 5 10.85 -21.88 -16.50
N SER A 6 9.66 -22.50 -16.38
CA SER A 6 8.50 -21.85 -15.73
C SER A 6 8.70 -21.58 -14.23
N GLU A 7 9.44 -22.43 -13.54
CA GLU A 7 9.72 -22.29 -12.09
C GLU A 7 10.72 -21.13 -11.81
N LYS A 8 11.65 -20.88 -12.75
CA LYS A 8 12.61 -19.78 -12.66
C LYS A 8 11.93 -18.43 -12.93
N ASP A 9 11.02 -18.39 -13.90
CA ASP A 9 10.23 -17.19 -14.23
C ASP A 9 9.26 -16.83 -13.09
N SER A 10 8.61 -17.83 -12.47
CA SER A 10 7.77 -17.58 -11.29
C SER A 10 8.56 -17.06 -10.10
N ASN A 11 9.78 -17.58 -9.85
CA ASN A 11 10.59 -17.16 -8.72
C ASN A 11 11.14 -15.73 -8.92
N ASN A 12 11.46 -15.37 -10.16
CA ASN A 12 11.87 -14.02 -10.51
C ASN A 12 10.72 -13.02 -10.34
N ASN A 13 9.51 -13.39 -10.76
CA ASN A 13 8.30 -12.59 -10.56
C ASN A 13 7.98 -12.34 -9.08
N VAL A 14 8.15 -13.36 -8.23
CA VAL A 14 7.99 -13.21 -6.77
C VAL A 14 9.02 -12.21 -6.20
N SER A 15 10.28 -12.30 -6.63
CA SER A 15 11.34 -11.36 -6.21
C SER A 15 11.02 -9.92 -6.62
N HIS A 16 10.55 -9.69 -7.85
CA HIS A 16 10.18 -8.35 -8.31
C HIS A 16 9.03 -7.74 -7.51
N ILE A 17 7.99 -8.53 -7.21
CA ILE A 17 6.87 -8.07 -6.39
C ILE A 17 7.34 -7.83 -4.95
N ALA A 18 8.16 -8.71 -4.38
CA ALA A 18 8.71 -8.50 -3.05
C ALA A 18 9.49 -7.19 -2.97
N ASN A 19 10.33 -6.89 -3.96
CA ASN A 19 11.04 -5.62 -4.05
C ASN A 19 10.09 -4.44 -4.15
N LEU A 20 8.99 -4.54 -4.93
CA LEU A 20 7.98 -3.48 -5.01
C LEU A 20 7.37 -3.20 -3.64
N LEU A 21 6.94 -4.24 -2.93
CA LEU A 21 6.34 -4.09 -1.60
C LEU A 21 7.34 -3.47 -0.62
N THR A 22 8.61 -3.89 -0.69
CA THR A 22 9.70 -3.30 0.10
C THR A 22 9.88 -1.82 -0.22
N SER A 23 9.96 -1.44 -1.51
CA SER A 23 10.10 -0.05 -1.93
C SER A 23 8.95 0.83 -1.46
N ILE A 24 7.71 0.35 -1.55
CA ILE A 24 6.53 1.07 -1.04
C ILE A 24 6.67 1.30 0.47
N LEU A 25 7.00 0.27 1.26
CA LEU A 25 7.14 0.42 2.70
C LEU A 25 8.26 1.38 3.08
N LEU A 26 9.38 1.38 2.35
CA LEU A 26 10.49 2.32 2.58
C LEU A 26 10.10 3.77 2.30
N CYS A 27 9.32 4.04 1.25
CA CYS A 27 8.94 5.41 0.87
C CYS A 27 7.77 5.96 1.69
N TYR A 28 6.94 5.09 2.26
CA TYR A 28 5.75 5.45 3.02
C TYR A 28 5.81 4.80 4.41
N PRO A 29 6.53 5.41 5.38
CA PRO A 29 6.66 4.89 6.74
C PRO A 29 5.32 4.78 7.48
N GLU A 30 4.28 5.44 6.99
CA GLU A 30 2.92 5.35 7.48
C GLU A 30 2.27 3.97 7.25
N ILE A 31 2.72 3.23 6.24
CA ILE A 31 2.15 1.93 5.89
C ILE A 31 2.76 0.88 6.82
N ALA A 32 1.92 0.21 7.61
CA ALA A 32 2.35 -0.85 8.52
C ALA A 32 2.47 -2.20 7.81
N THR A 33 1.48 -2.55 6.98
CA THR A 33 1.51 -3.81 6.21
C THR A 33 0.94 -3.63 4.81
N ILE A 34 1.43 -4.45 3.88
CA ILE A 34 0.89 -4.60 2.53
C ILE A 34 0.61 -6.08 2.29
N ASN A 35 -0.64 -6.41 1.97
CA ASN A 35 -1.06 -7.76 1.64
C ASN A 35 -1.46 -7.82 0.17
N LEU A 36 -0.73 -8.57 -0.63
CA LEU A 36 -1.05 -8.84 -2.03
C LEU A 36 -1.70 -10.21 -2.18
N ASP A 37 -2.92 -10.23 -2.72
CA ASP A 37 -3.61 -11.45 -3.14
C ASP A 37 -3.70 -11.51 -4.67
N PRO A 38 -2.89 -12.35 -5.34
CA PRO A 38 -2.92 -12.47 -6.79
C PRO A 38 -4.18 -13.14 -7.31
N LYS A 39 -4.90 -13.91 -6.48
CA LYS A 39 -6.14 -14.59 -6.90
C LYS A 39 -7.28 -13.60 -7.07
N SER A 40 -7.45 -12.70 -6.09
CA SER A 40 -8.42 -11.61 -6.18
C SER A 40 -7.88 -10.39 -6.94
N ARG A 41 -6.59 -10.39 -7.31
CA ARG A 41 -5.89 -9.26 -7.94
C ARG A 41 -5.99 -7.98 -7.12
N THR A 42 -5.95 -8.10 -5.80
CA THR A 42 -6.07 -6.97 -4.89
C THR A 42 -4.85 -6.83 -4.00
N VAL A 43 -4.53 -5.59 -3.68
CA VAL A 43 -3.58 -5.22 -2.64
C VAL A 43 -4.32 -4.52 -1.51
N LYS A 44 -3.94 -4.82 -0.27
CA LYS A 44 -4.48 -4.19 0.94
C LYS A 44 -3.36 -3.52 1.72
N PHE A 45 -3.49 -2.22 1.92
CA PHE A 45 -2.63 -1.41 2.76
C PHE A 45 -3.26 -1.27 4.14
N THR A 46 -2.47 -1.46 5.19
CA THR A 46 -2.93 -1.29 6.57
C THR A 46 -2.12 -0.21 7.27
N PHE A 47 -2.84 0.67 7.96
CA PHE A 47 -2.29 1.74 8.79
C PHE A 47 -2.78 1.56 10.23
N TYR A 48 -1.99 2.02 11.20
CA TYR A 48 -2.37 2.00 12.61
C TYR A 48 -2.47 3.41 13.17
N LEU A 49 -3.57 3.69 13.86
CA LEU A 49 -3.74 4.90 14.66
C LEU A 49 -3.63 4.52 16.13
N SER A 50 -2.71 5.17 16.84
CA SER A 50 -2.61 5.15 18.29
C SER A 50 -3.85 5.77 18.91
N ASN A 51 -4.29 5.20 20.04
CA ASN A 51 -5.45 5.62 20.81
C ASN A 51 -6.81 5.39 20.11
N GLY A 52 -7.88 5.53 20.89
CA GLY A 52 -9.25 5.48 20.38
C GLY A 52 -9.57 6.72 19.54
N VAL A 53 -9.87 6.53 18.26
CA VAL A 53 -10.36 7.60 17.39
C VAL A 53 -11.88 7.67 17.45
N ALA A 54 -12.43 8.87 17.64
CA ALA A 54 -13.87 9.05 17.67
C ALA A 54 -14.51 8.59 16.35
N LYS A 55 -15.58 7.78 16.44
CA LYS A 55 -16.29 7.25 15.26
C LYS A 55 -16.78 8.35 14.30
N ALA A 56 -17.12 9.53 14.81
CA ALA A 56 -17.50 10.68 14.00
C ALA A 56 -16.36 11.14 13.08
N LYS A 57 -15.15 11.30 13.65
CA LYS A 57 -13.94 11.68 12.90
C LYS A 57 -13.61 10.65 11.82
N LEU A 58 -13.68 9.36 12.13
CA LEU A 58 -13.47 8.29 11.14
C LEU A 58 -14.49 8.34 9.99
N LYS A 59 -15.76 8.66 10.29
CA LYS A 59 -16.82 8.79 9.29
C LYS A 59 -16.62 10.01 8.39
N GLU A 60 -16.21 11.14 8.97
CA GLU A 60 -15.89 12.36 8.22
C GLU A 60 -14.71 12.14 7.29
N PHE A 61 -13.63 11.54 7.80
CA PHE A 61 -12.48 11.17 7.00
C PHE A 61 -12.82 10.18 5.88
N HIS A 62 -13.63 9.14 6.17
CA HIS A 62 -14.08 8.21 5.13
C HIS A 62 -14.75 8.96 3.98
N ARG A 63 -15.67 9.88 4.30
CA ARG A 63 -16.35 10.69 3.29
C ARG A 63 -15.36 11.54 2.49
N HIS A 64 -14.47 12.25 3.17
CA HIS A 64 -13.46 13.09 2.53
C HIS A 64 -12.56 12.28 1.59
N LEU A 65 -11.98 11.16 2.07
CA LEU A 65 -11.13 10.30 1.26
C LEU A 65 -11.87 9.78 0.02
N LYS A 66 -13.12 9.35 0.19
CA LYS A 66 -13.95 8.85 -0.91
C LYS A 66 -14.23 9.93 -1.97
N GLU A 67 -14.49 11.16 -1.56
CA GLU A 67 -14.71 12.29 -2.47
C GLU A 67 -13.40 12.67 -3.21
N SER A 68 -12.28 12.72 -2.50
CA SER A 68 -10.95 12.97 -3.08
C SER A 68 -10.53 11.90 -4.09
N LEU A 69 -10.73 10.62 -3.77
CA LEU A 69 -10.44 9.52 -4.70
C LEU A 69 -11.35 9.55 -5.93
N ARG A 70 -12.65 9.86 -5.77
CA ARG A 70 -13.57 10.02 -6.91
C ARG A 70 -13.12 11.15 -7.85
N ALA A 71 -12.71 12.28 -7.30
CA ALA A 71 -12.18 13.39 -8.09
C ALA A 71 -10.89 12.98 -8.82
N TYR A 72 -9.98 12.30 -8.12
CA TYR A 72 -8.75 11.78 -8.71
C TYR A 72 -9.02 10.81 -9.88
N TYR A 73 -9.90 9.82 -9.69
CA TYR A 73 -10.24 8.84 -10.74
C TYR A 73 -10.90 9.49 -11.95
N TYR A 74 -11.76 10.50 -11.72
CA TYR A 74 -12.37 11.27 -12.80
C TYR A 74 -11.33 12.02 -13.63
N LEU A 75 -10.38 12.70 -12.98
CA LEU A 75 -9.31 13.46 -13.66
C LEU A 75 -8.36 12.54 -14.42
N GLU A 76 -8.03 11.38 -13.85
CA GLU A 76 -7.16 10.38 -14.47
C GLU A 76 -7.88 9.49 -15.52
N LYS A 77 -9.19 9.66 -15.68
CA LYS A 77 -10.05 8.83 -16.56
C LYS A 77 -9.89 7.33 -16.30
N ARG A 78 -9.88 6.95 -15.02
CA ARG A 78 -9.71 5.56 -14.59
C ARG A 78 -11.03 4.96 -14.12
N GLU A 79 -11.30 3.75 -14.57
CA GLU A 79 -12.37 2.91 -14.04
C GLU A 79 -11.79 1.97 -13.00
N ILE A 80 -12.40 1.94 -11.80
CA ILE A 80 -11.86 1.22 -10.65
C ILE A 80 -12.77 0.04 -10.31
N GLU A 81 -12.21 -1.16 -10.23
CA GLU A 81 -12.97 -2.38 -9.93
C GLU A 81 -13.13 -2.59 -8.42
N VAL A 82 -12.04 -2.40 -7.66
CA VAL A 82 -12.04 -2.60 -6.21
C VAL A 82 -11.49 -1.37 -5.52
N CYS A 83 -12.29 -0.70 -4.70
CA CYS A 83 -11.82 0.36 -3.81
C CYS A 83 -12.65 0.33 -2.53
N SER A 84 -12.07 -0.15 -1.44
CA SER A 84 -12.74 -0.21 -0.14
C SER A 84 -11.86 0.29 0.98
N LEU A 85 -12.48 1.05 1.88
CA LEU A 85 -11.85 1.59 3.07
C LEU A 85 -12.62 1.08 4.30
N VAL A 86 -11.93 0.38 5.19
CA VAL A 86 -12.50 -0.20 6.40
C VAL A 86 -11.74 0.33 7.60
N PHE A 87 -12.48 0.66 8.67
CA PHE A 87 -11.92 1.03 9.96
C PHE A 87 -12.31 -0.02 10.98
N GLN A 88 -11.33 -0.50 11.75
CA GLN A 88 -11.58 -1.39 12.87
C GLN A 88 -11.02 -0.75 14.13
N SER A 89 -11.90 -0.29 15.01
CA SER A 89 -11.52 0.16 16.34
C SER A 89 -11.28 -1.07 17.22
N LEU A 90 -10.07 -1.20 17.73
CA LEU A 90 -9.66 -2.18 18.73
C LEU A 90 -9.43 -1.45 20.06
N ASP A 91 -9.15 -2.21 21.12
CA ASP A 91 -9.07 -1.65 22.48
C ASP A 91 -7.97 -0.60 22.65
N PHE A 92 -6.84 -0.74 21.94
CA PHE A 92 -5.67 0.14 22.09
C PHE A 92 -5.33 0.97 20.85
N PHE A 93 -5.85 0.58 19.68
CA PHE A 93 -5.53 1.22 18.40
C PHE A 93 -6.69 1.05 17.41
N THR A 94 -6.67 1.86 16.35
CA THR A 94 -7.59 1.68 15.22
C THR A 94 -6.81 1.27 13.99
N THR A 95 -7.28 0.25 13.27
CA THR A 95 -6.74 -0.08 11.95
C THR A 95 -7.51 0.65 10.87
N ILE A 96 -6.77 1.17 9.88
CA ILE A 96 -7.32 1.60 8.61
C ILE A 96 -6.87 0.59 7.57
N GLU A 97 -7.81 -0.05 6.90
CA GLU A 97 -7.53 -0.98 5.81
C GLU A 97 -8.05 -0.40 4.50
N PHE A 98 -7.13 -0.17 3.57
CA PHE A 98 -7.45 0.29 2.22
C PHE A 98 -7.13 -0.80 1.21
N GLN A 99 -8.15 -1.31 0.52
CA GLN A 99 -8.01 -2.37 -0.47
C GLN A 99 -8.30 -1.85 -1.88
N ARG A 100 -7.41 -2.19 -2.81
CA ARG A 100 -7.46 -1.79 -4.22
C ARG A 100 -7.17 -2.93 -5.17
N ASP A 101 -7.73 -2.87 -6.37
CA ASP A 101 -7.27 -3.73 -7.46
C ASP A 101 -5.87 -3.30 -7.90
N VAL A 102 -5.01 -4.27 -8.18
CA VAL A 102 -3.62 -4.01 -8.60
C VAL A 102 -3.57 -3.39 -9.99
N GLN A 103 -4.55 -3.70 -10.84
CA GLN A 103 -4.55 -3.34 -12.25
C GLN A 103 -4.57 -1.82 -12.47
N THR A 104 -5.31 -1.09 -11.64
CA THR A 104 -5.54 0.34 -11.81
C THR A 104 -4.85 1.21 -10.77
N LEU A 105 -4.27 0.60 -9.74
CA LEU A 105 -3.49 1.31 -8.72
C LEU A 105 -2.30 2.05 -9.36
N SER A 106 -2.05 3.27 -8.90
CA SER A 106 -0.86 4.07 -9.21
C SER A 106 -0.13 4.48 -7.95
N GLN A 107 1.15 4.83 -8.11
CA GLN A 107 1.91 5.47 -7.05
C GLN A 107 1.27 6.80 -6.61
N LYS A 108 0.81 7.64 -7.54
CA LYS A 108 0.11 8.91 -7.22
C LYS A 108 -1.13 8.70 -6.36
N GLU A 109 -1.85 7.60 -6.56
CA GLU A 109 -3.00 7.25 -5.73
C GLU A 109 -2.55 6.91 -4.30
N ILE A 110 -1.49 6.10 -4.15
CA ILE A 110 -0.90 5.79 -2.84
C ILE A 110 -0.50 7.10 -2.15
N ALA A 111 0.26 7.97 -2.81
CA ALA A 111 0.69 9.25 -2.26
C ALA A 111 -0.48 10.14 -1.81
N LEU A 112 -1.57 10.22 -2.59
CA LEU A 112 -2.77 10.96 -2.22
C LEU A 112 -3.40 10.44 -0.92
N ILE A 113 -3.51 9.12 -0.78
CA ILE A 113 -4.10 8.50 0.43
C ILE A 113 -3.22 8.78 1.64
N ILE A 114 -1.90 8.63 1.49
CA ILE A 114 -0.95 8.93 2.56
C ILE A 114 -1.06 10.40 2.99
N ALA A 115 -1.07 11.32 2.03
CA ALA A 115 -1.22 12.75 2.31
C ALA A 115 -2.50 13.06 3.12
N LEU A 116 -3.64 12.49 2.71
CA LEU A 116 -4.92 12.68 3.39
C LEU A 116 -4.96 12.04 4.79
N ILE A 117 -4.35 10.86 4.96
CA ILE A 117 -4.24 10.22 6.28
C ILE A 117 -3.37 11.07 7.22
N LYS A 118 -2.24 11.59 6.73
CA LYS A 118 -1.33 12.44 7.52
C LYS A 118 -1.98 13.77 7.89
N GLU A 119 -2.71 14.38 6.98
CA GLU A 119 -3.44 15.62 7.22
C GLU A 119 -4.46 15.45 8.37
N GLU A 120 -5.22 14.35 8.37
CA GLU A 120 -6.28 14.12 9.35
C GLU A 120 -5.79 13.52 10.67
N PHE A 121 -4.80 12.63 10.62
CA PHE A 121 -4.38 11.77 11.74
C PHE A 121 -2.89 11.80 12.05
N GLY A 122 -2.10 12.73 11.50
CA GLY A 122 -0.63 12.69 11.59
C GLY A 122 -0.07 12.48 13.01
N SER A 123 -0.62 13.13 14.04
CA SER A 123 -0.19 12.96 15.43
C SER A 123 -0.63 11.64 16.09
N GLN A 124 -1.59 10.95 15.48
CA GLN A 124 -2.13 9.67 15.96
C GLN A 124 -1.55 8.50 15.17
N LEU A 125 -1.00 8.74 13.99
CA LEU A 125 -0.47 7.71 13.11
C LEU A 125 0.74 7.03 13.75
N VAL A 126 0.72 5.70 13.82
CA VAL A 126 1.85 4.93 14.30
C VAL A 126 2.85 4.81 13.16
N THR A 127 3.93 5.57 13.26
CA THR A 127 5.04 5.57 12.31
C THR A 127 6.33 5.42 13.07
N GLU A 128 7.31 4.70 12.51
CA GLU A 128 8.67 4.72 13.03
C GLU A 128 9.32 6.03 12.58
N GLU A 129 9.88 6.79 13.52
CA GLU A 129 10.69 7.98 13.20
C GLU A 129 11.91 7.53 12.41
N ASP A 130 12.01 7.99 11.16
CA ASP A 130 13.18 7.77 10.33
C ASP A 130 14.23 8.84 10.70
N ASP A 131 15.14 8.48 11.61
CA ASP A 131 16.21 9.34 12.14
C ASP A 131 17.31 9.69 11.10
N GLY A 132 16.97 9.79 9.82
CA GLY A 132 17.83 10.43 8.83
C GLY A 132 18.11 9.66 7.56
N LEU A 133 17.27 8.72 7.12
CA LEU A 133 17.17 8.48 5.68
C LEU A 133 16.37 9.64 5.08
N MET A 134 17.02 10.81 5.00
CA MET A 134 16.73 11.76 3.94
C MET A 134 16.97 10.98 2.65
N ILE A 135 15.92 10.36 2.13
CA ILE A 135 15.93 9.78 0.79
C ILE A 135 16.21 10.97 -0.11
N ASP A 136 17.47 11.10 -0.53
CA ASP A 136 18.04 12.26 -1.22
C ASP A 136 17.30 12.56 -2.54
N ASP A 137 16.34 11.72 -2.92
CA ASP A 137 15.32 12.02 -3.90
C ASP A 137 14.04 11.17 -3.70
N LEU A 138 13.17 11.51 -2.73
CA LEU A 138 11.86 10.86 -2.57
C LEU A 138 11.08 10.78 -3.90
N SER A 139 11.23 11.79 -4.77
CA SER A 139 10.56 11.83 -6.07
C SER A 139 11.06 10.73 -7.02
N LEU A 140 12.36 10.48 -7.06
CA LEU A 140 12.95 9.37 -7.84
C LEU A 140 12.46 8.01 -7.35
N HIS A 141 12.33 7.85 -6.03
CA HIS A 141 11.82 6.61 -5.45
C HIS A 141 10.34 6.39 -5.76
N GLU A 142 9.54 7.45 -5.75
CA GLU A 142 8.15 7.42 -6.17
C GLU A 142 8.00 7.06 -7.67
N GLU A 143 8.84 7.61 -8.54
CA GLU A 143 8.87 7.23 -9.96
C GLU A 143 9.22 5.74 -10.15
N LEU A 144 10.20 5.24 -9.39
CA LEU A 144 10.58 3.83 -9.40
C LEU A 144 9.43 2.93 -8.95
N ILE A 145 8.69 3.29 -7.90
CA ILE A 145 7.48 2.55 -7.47
C ILE A 145 6.46 2.52 -8.61
N GLY A 146 6.25 3.64 -9.30
CA GLY A 146 5.37 3.71 -10.47
C GLY A 146 5.76 2.69 -11.55
N TYR A 147 7.04 2.64 -11.92
CA TYR A 147 7.56 1.66 -12.88
C TYR A 147 7.39 0.21 -12.40
N MET A 148 7.68 -0.06 -11.13
CA MET A 148 7.56 -1.40 -10.54
C MET A 148 6.09 -1.86 -10.45
N LEU A 149 5.15 -0.96 -10.18
CA LEU A 149 3.71 -1.24 -10.23
C LEU A 149 3.28 -1.68 -11.63
N GLU A 150 3.72 -0.97 -12.68
CA GLU A 150 3.40 -1.34 -14.07
C GLU A 150 3.92 -2.73 -14.45
N ASN A 151 5.09 -3.12 -13.94
CA ASN A 151 5.61 -4.47 -14.13
C ASN A 151 4.82 -5.51 -13.33
N ALA A 152 4.44 -5.19 -12.10
CA ALA A 152 3.65 -6.09 -11.24
C ALA A 152 2.27 -6.41 -11.84
N LYS A 153 1.64 -5.44 -12.52
CA LYS A 153 0.36 -5.65 -13.25
C LYS A 153 0.44 -6.71 -14.34
N ARG A 154 1.63 -6.90 -14.93
CA ARG A 154 1.89 -7.88 -16.00
C ARG A 154 2.37 -9.23 -15.45
N SER A 155 2.69 -9.29 -14.17
CA SER A 155 3.22 -10.49 -13.52
C SER A 155 2.13 -11.54 -13.34
N SER A 156 2.46 -12.79 -13.63
CA SER A 156 1.59 -13.95 -13.47
C SER A 156 1.84 -14.72 -12.18
N SER A 157 2.54 -14.13 -11.21
CA SER A 157 2.79 -14.76 -9.92
C SER A 157 1.47 -15.09 -9.22
N ASN A 158 1.33 -16.35 -8.77
CA ASN A 158 0.16 -16.82 -8.02
C ASN A 158 0.43 -16.92 -6.51
N THR A 159 1.57 -16.39 -6.06
CA THR A 159 2.01 -16.41 -4.66
C THR A 159 1.42 -15.23 -3.90
N LYS A 160 0.73 -15.51 -2.80
CA LYS A 160 0.29 -14.47 -1.86
C LYS A 160 1.51 -13.92 -1.13
N LEU A 161 1.61 -12.61 -1.06
CA LEU A 161 2.71 -11.94 -0.38
C LEU A 161 2.18 -11.02 0.71
N ILE A 162 2.82 -11.07 1.87
CA ILE A 162 2.62 -10.10 2.94
C ILE A 162 3.96 -9.41 3.19
N ALA A 163 3.95 -8.09 3.15
CA ALA A 163 5.05 -7.26 3.56
C ALA A 163 4.65 -6.49 4.81
N LEU A 164 5.55 -6.37 5.78
CA LEU A 164 5.31 -5.64 7.01
C LEU A 164 6.57 -4.96 7.50
N ARG A 165 6.37 -3.86 8.21
CA ARG A 165 7.39 -3.13 8.93
C ARG A 165 7.41 -3.57 10.39
N ASP A 166 8.61 -3.81 10.90
CA ASP A 166 8.85 -4.17 12.30
C ASP A 166 10.26 -3.71 12.73
N GLU A 167 10.33 -2.83 13.72
CA GLU A 167 11.56 -2.24 14.29
C GLU A 167 12.54 -1.69 13.24
N GLY A 168 12.06 -0.85 12.33
CA GLY A 168 12.87 -0.21 11.29
C GLY A 168 13.26 -1.14 10.14
N LYS A 169 12.77 -2.38 10.13
CA LYS A 169 13.04 -3.37 9.09
C LYS A 169 11.78 -3.71 8.31
N VAL A 170 11.97 -4.05 7.05
CA VAL A 170 10.89 -4.56 6.19
C VAL A 170 11.08 -6.05 5.96
N PHE A 171 10.01 -6.80 6.21
CA PHE A 171 9.96 -8.24 6.00
C PHE A 171 8.92 -8.57 4.92
N VAL A 172 9.25 -9.51 4.04
CA VAL A 172 8.32 -10.02 3.02
C VAL A 172 8.22 -11.53 3.14
N PHE A 173 7.00 -12.04 3.30
CA PHE A 173 6.71 -13.46 3.43
C PHE A 173 5.78 -13.94 2.31
N ASN A 174 6.03 -15.16 1.87
CA ASN A 174 5.10 -15.98 1.10
C ASN A 174 4.07 -16.60 2.06
N LYS A 175 2.78 -16.51 1.72
CA LYS A 175 1.67 -17.04 2.51
C LYS A 175 0.97 -18.23 1.86
#